data_AF-F2JJN2-F1
#
_entry.id   AF-F2JJN2-F1
#
_cell.length_a   1.000
_cell.length_b   1.000
_cell.length_c   1.000
_cell.angle_alpha   90.00
_cell.angle_beta   90.00
_cell.angle_gamma   90.00
#
_symmetry.space_group_name_H-M   'P 1'
#
loop_
_entity.id
_entity.type
_entity.pdbx_description
1 polymer ?
#
loop_
_entity_poly.entity_id
_entity_poly.type
_entity_poly.pdbx_seq_one_letter_code
_entity_poly.pdbx_strand_id
1 'polypeptide(L)'
;MKVAITTDGRSVSKQFASTKGLEIFDVQKGKATSKMLVDASAGGGYEGLVYILQNEEVEVVLCGEIKANERKELEDYGLQVFPGARGSTTSILNAYLRSLRQSNVNSHNK
;
A
#
# COMPACT_ATOMS: atom_id res chain seq x y z
N MET A 1 -1.32 -1.09 -12.39
CA MET A 1 -1.29 -0.25 -11.20
C MET A 1 -0.23 -0.75 -10.25
N LYS A 2 0.35 0.13 -9.44
CA LYS A 2 1.33 -0.25 -8.40
C LYS A 2 0.72 -0.11 -7.00
N VAL A 3 0.89 -1.15 -6.20
CA VAL A 3 0.35 -1.26 -4.83
C VAL A 3 1.50 -1.45 -3.85
N ALA A 4 1.71 -0.51 -2.94
CA ALA A 4 2.66 -0.65 -1.84
C ALA A 4 1.97 -1.14 -0.57
N ILE A 5 2.66 -2.00 0.18
CA ILE A 5 2.22 -2.51 1.47
C ILE A 5 3.33 -2.27 2.50
N THR A 6 3.03 -1.60 3.61
CA THR A 6 4.02 -1.41 4.67
C THR A 6 4.30 -2.74 5.37
N THR A 7 5.57 -3.10 5.55
CA THR A 7 5.96 -4.37 6.17
C THR A 7 7.04 -4.18 7.24
N ASP A 8 6.99 -5.01 8.28
CA ASP A 8 8.04 -5.14 9.29
C ASP A 8 9.02 -6.28 8.97
N GLY A 9 8.89 -6.88 7.78
CA GLY A 9 9.66 -8.03 7.31
C GLY A 9 8.95 -9.37 7.48
N ARG A 10 7.87 -9.43 8.27
CA ARG A 10 7.04 -10.65 8.43
C ARG A 10 5.58 -10.40 8.11
N SER A 11 5.07 -9.21 8.41
CA SER A 11 3.65 -8.87 8.31
C SER A 11 3.49 -7.38 8.09
N VAL A 12 2.24 -6.94 7.87
CA VAL A 12 1.94 -5.53 7.72
C VAL A 12 2.35 -4.76 8.97
N SER A 13 3.11 -3.69 8.76
CA SER A 13 3.56 -2.82 9.85
C SER A 13 2.38 -2.19 10.57
N LYS A 14 2.43 -2.22 11.91
CA LYS A 14 1.37 -1.64 12.74
C LYS A 14 1.20 -0.15 12.49
N GLN A 15 2.29 0.61 12.36
CA GLN A 15 2.24 2.04 12.07
C GLN A 15 3.00 2.33 10.77
N PHE A 16 2.43 3.20 9.93
CA PHE A 16 3.04 3.61 8.67
C PHE A 16 4.38 4.32 8.90
N ALA A 17 4.41 5.33 9.78
CA ALA A 17 5.60 6.15 10.02
C ALA A 17 6.79 5.40 10.65
N SER A 18 6.55 4.26 11.31
CA SER A 18 7.61 3.44 11.91
C SER A 18 7.98 2.21 11.05
N THR A 19 7.42 2.08 9.85
CA THR A 19 7.71 0.94 8.98
C THR A 19 9.15 1.01 8.51
N LYS A 20 9.81 -0.15 8.44
CA LYS A 20 11.20 -0.27 7.96
C LYS A 20 11.29 -0.87 6.57
N GLY A 21 10.16 -1.34 6.03
CA GLY A 21 10.09 -1.87 4.68
C GLY A 21 8.77 -1.54 4.00
N LEU A 22 8.84 -1.54 2.67
CA LEU A 22 7.71 -1.41 1.77
C LEU A 22 7.78 -2.58 0.78
N GLU A 23 6.70 -3.35 0.68
CA GLU A 23 6.53 -4.32 -0.40
C GLU A 23 5.68 -3.70 -1.51
N ILE A 24 6.28 -3.47 -2.66
CA ILE A 24 5.64 -2.88 -3.84
C ILE A 24 5.29 -4.00 -4.80
N PHE A 25 4.04 -4.01 -5.24
CA PHE A 25 3.50 -5.02 -6.15
C PHE A 25 2.99 -4.36 -7.42
N ASP A 26 3.46 -4.86 -8.56
CA ASP A 26 2.85 -4.55 -9.85
C ASP A 26 1.58 -5.39 -10.01
N VAL A 27 0.46 -4.72 -10.22
CA VAL A 27 -0.83 -5.36 -10.49
C VAL A 27 -1.22 -5.12 -11.94
N GLN A 28 -1.28 -6.21 -12.69
CA GLN A 28 -1.72 -6.24 -14.09
C GLN A 28 -2.93 -7.16 -14.25
N LYS A 29 -3.98 -6.69 -14.93
CA LYS A 29 -5.22 -7.46 -15.17
C LYS A 29 -5.81 -8.08 -13.89
N GLY A 30 -5.71 -7.37 -12.77
CA GLY A 30 -6.22 -7.82 -11.46
C GLY A 30 -5.40 -8.93 -10.79
N LYS A 31 -4.14 -9.12 -11.19
CA LYS A 31 -3.19 -10.07 -10.59
C LYS A 31 -1.88 -9.36 -10.26
N ALA A 32 -1.29 -9.68 -9.11
CA ALA A 32 0.07 -9.24 -8.79
C ALA A 32 1.08 -10.03 -9.63
N THR A 33 1.97 -9.34 -10.34
CA THR A 33 2.94 -9.92 -11.28
C THR A 33 4.38 -9.79 -10.80
N SER A 34 4.68 -8.75 -10.02
CA SER A 34 6.01 -8.52 -9.45
C SER A 34 5.90 -8.15 -7.98
N LYS A 35 6.96 -8.42 -7.22
CA LYS A 35 7.13 -8.03 -5.83
C LYS A 35 8.53 -7.45 -5.66
N MET A 36 8.60 -6.19 -5.28
CA MET A 36 9.84 -5.52 -4.87
C MET A 36 9.76 -5.24 -3.38
N LEU A 37 10.80 -5.63 -2.63
CA LEU A 37 10.95 -5.22 -1.24
C LEU A 37 11.94 -4.06 -1.19
N VAL A 38 11.46 -2.90 -0.73
CA VAL A 38 12.28 -1.71 -0.54
C VAL A 38 12.55 -1.56 0.96
N ASP A 39 13.83 -1.45 1.30
CA ASP A 39 14.24 -1.10 2.66
C ASP A 39 14.07 0.40 2.88
N ALA A 40 13.23 0.75 3.85
CA ALA A 40 12.97 2.12 4.26
C ALA A 40 13.60 2.44 5.63
N SER A 41 14.42 1.53 6.18
CA SER A 41 15.03 1.69 7.49
C SER A 41 16.07 2.82 7.55
N ALA A 42 16.72 3.10 6.41
CA ALA A 42 17.70 4.17 6.27
C ALA A 42 17.07 5.52 5.86
N GLY A 43 15.84 5.51 5.35
CA GLY A 43 15.19 6.66 4.72
C GLY A 43 14.34 7.46 5.69
N GLY A 44 14.94 8.20 6.62
CA GLY A 44 14.36 9.40 7.26
C GLY A 44 12.97 9.31 7.95
N GLY A 45 12.36 8.14 8.10
CA GLY A 45 10.98 8.00 8.58
C GLY A 45 9.94 8.30 7.50
N TYR A 46 8.92 9.11 7.82
CA TYR A 46 7.78 9.37 6.94
C TYR A 46 8.18 9.97 5.58
N GLU A 47 9.06 10.97 5.56
CA GLU A 47 9.45 11.66 4.31
C GLU A 47 10.16 10.73 3.32
N GLY A 48 11.00 9.81 3.80
CA GLY A 48 11.67 8.83 2.94
C GLY A 48 10.68 7.83 2.35
N LEU A 49 9.64 7.45 3.09
CA LEU A 49 8.56 6.61 2.55
C LEU A 49 7.80 7.33 1.44
N VAL A 50 7.45 8.61 1.63
CA VAL A 50 6.78 9.42 0.60
C VAL A 50 7.63 9.49 -0.66
N TYR A 51 8.93 9.76 -0.52
CA TYR A 51 9.85 9.80 -1.65
C TYR A 51 9.90 8.48 -2.43
N ILE A 52 10.02 7.34 -1.74
CA ILE A 52 10.00 6.01 -2.38
C ILE A 52 8.69 5.80 -3.11
N LEU A 53 7.55 6.10 -2.49
CA LEU A 53 6.23 5.90 -3.09
C LEU A 53 6.06 6.71 -4.39
N GLN A 54 6.54 7.95 -4.42
CA GLN A 54 6.50 8.77 -5.63
C GLN A 54 7.48 8.29 -6.68
N ASN A 55 8.72 7.98 -6.29
CA ASN A 55 9.74 7.51 -7.23
C ASN A 55 9.35 6.18 -7.89
N GLU A 56 8.69 5.31 -7.13
CA GLU A 56 8.18 4.03 -7.65
C GLU A 56 6.83 4.18 -8.33
N GLU A 57 6.27 5.39 -8.45
CA GLU A 57 4.97 5.67 -9.08
C GLU A 57 3.85 4.77 -8.51
N VAL A 58 3.85 4.61 -7.19
CA VAL A 58 2.82 3.87 -6.49
C VAL A 58 1.49 4.63 -6.63
N GLU A 59 0.40 3.91 -6.81
CA GLU A 59 -0.94 4.51 -6.85
C GLU A 59 -1.72 4.21 -5.57
N VAL A 60 -1.43 3.07 -4.93
CA VAL A 60 -2.20 2.55 -3.78
C VAL A 60 -1.25 2.15 -2.66
N VAL A 61 -1.56 2.56 -1.44
CA VAL A 61 -0.79 2.25 -0.23
C VAL A 61 -1.70 1.54 0.77
N LEU A 62 -1.36 0.28 1.09
CA LEU A 62 -2.04 -0.50 2.11
C LEU A 62 -1.19 -0.49 3.38
N CYS A 63 -1.71 0.07 4.46
CA CYS A 63 -0.96 0.21 5.71
C CYS A 63 -1.82 -0.12 6.93
N GLY A 64 -1.16 -0.33 8.07
CA GLY A 64 -1.82 -0.52 9.36
C GLY A 64 -2.46 0.78 9.84
N GLU A 65 -1.81 1.44 10.79
CA GLU A 65 -2.26 2.70 11.37
C GLU A 65 -1.47 3.85 10.74
N ILE A 66 -2.18 4.88 10.30
CA ILE A 66 -1.61 6.13 9.77
C ILE A 66 -2.32 7.30 10.42
N LYS A 67 -1.60 8.39 10.68
CA LYS A 67 -2.23 9.59 11.22
C LYS A 67 -3.04 10.30 10.14
N ALA A 68 -4.08 11.01 10.55
CA ALA A 68 -4.98 11.67 9.60
C ALA A 68 -4.29 12.74 8.74
N ASN A 69 -3.29 13.43 9.29
CA ASN A 69 -2.47 14.41 8.56
C ASN A 69 -1.58 13.74 7.50
N GLU A 70 -0.87 12.66 7.88
CA GLU A 70 -0.03 11.87 6.98
C GLU A 70 -0.85 11.27 5.83
N ARG A 71 -2.04 10.72 6.14
CA ARG A 71 -2.93 10.20 5.10
C ARG A 71 -3.34 11.29 4.10
N LYS A 72 -3.77 12.44 4.60
CA LYS A 72 -4.24 13.54 3.75
C LYS A 72 -3.15 14.02 2.81
N GLU A 73 -1.91 14.11 3.29
CA GLU A 73 -0.78 14.52 2.46
C GLU A 73 -0.47 13.51 1.35
N LEU A 74 -0.49 12.20 1.66
CA LEU A 74 -0.39 11.17 0.63
C LEU A 74 -1.53 11.26 -0.40
N GLU A 75 -2.76 11.48 0.07
CA GLU A 75 -3.93 11.68 -0.80
C GLU A 75 -3.80 12.95 -1.68
N ASP A 76 -3.22 14.04 -1.14
CA ASP A 76 -2.93 15.27 -1.89
C ASP A 76 -1.87 15.02 -2.99
N TYR A 77 -0.98 14.04 -2.82
CA TYR A 77 -0.08 13.55 -3.87
C TYR A 77 -0.74 12.60 -4.88
N GLY A 78 -2.04 12.33 -4.76
CA GLY A 78 -2.77 11.43 -5.63
C GLY A 78 -2.66 9.95 -5.26
N LEU A 79 -2.10 9.62 -4.09
CA LEU A 79 -1.99 8.25 -3.59
C LEU A 79 -3.28 7.81 -2.90
N GLN A 80 -3.76 6.61 -3.21
CA GLN A 80 -4.90 6.01 -2.50
C GLN A 80 -4.42 5.25 -1.27
N VAL A 81 -4.71 5.78 -0.08
CA VAL A 81 -4.26 5.17 1.17
C VAL A 81 -5.38 4.39 1.84
N PHE A 82 -5.16 3.10 2.08
CA PHE A 82 -6.07 2.22 2.80
C PHE A 82 -5.46 1.82 4.15
N PRO A 83 -5.82 2.53 5.24
CA PRO A 83 -5.43 2.14 6.57
C PRO A 83 -6.29 0.99 7.11
N GLY A 84 -5.78 0.31 8.13
CA GLY A 84 -6.44 -0.76 8.86
C GLY A 84 -5.99 -2.17 8.46
N ALA A 85 -5.00 -2.31 7.58
CA ALA A 85 -4.47 -3.60 7.19
C ALA A 85 -3.71 -4.27 8.35
N ARG A 86 -4.01 -5.55 8.62
CA ARG A 86 -3.38 -6.34 9.68
C ARG A 86 -3.16 -7.78 9.21
N GLY A 87 -1.99 -8.34 9.53
CA GLY A 87 -1.62 -9.72 9.16
C GLY A 87 -0.62 -9.78 8.00
N SER A 88 -0.64 -10.87 7.24
CA SER A 88 0.29 -11.11 6.14
C SER A 88 0.09 -10.14 4.96
N THR A 89 1.18 -9.60 4.41
CA THR A 89 1.14 -8.71 3.22
C THR A 89 0.42 -9.36 2.04
N THR A 90 0.66 -10.65 1.78
CA THR A 90 -0.03 -11.43 0.74
C THR A 90 -1.54 -11.53 0.98
N SER A 91 -1.96 -11.69 2.23
CA SER A 91 -3.39 -11.78 2.56
C SER A 91 -4.10 -10.45 2.29
N ILE A 92 -3.45 -9.35 2.67
CA ILE A 92 -3.95 -7.98 2.43
C ILE A 92 -3.99 -7.66 0.94
N LEU A 93 -2.94 -7.98 0.19
CA LEU A 93 -2.93 -7.83 -1.27
C LEU A 93 -4.07 -8.59 -1.93
N ASN A 94 -4.25 -9.86 -1.57
CA ASN A 94 -5.33 -10.69 -2.12
C ASN A 94 -6.72 -10.19 -1.73
N ALA A 95 -6.90 -9.61 -0.53
CA ALA A 95 -8.14 -8.97 -0.13
C ALA A 95 -8.42 -7.73 -0.99
N TYR A 96 -7.41 -6.89 -1.20
CA TYR A 96 -7.50 -5.70 -2.05
C TYR A 96 -7.84 -6.06 -3.51
N LEU A 97 -7.13 -7.02 -4.11
CA LEU A 97 -7.42 -7.50 -5.47
C LEU A 97 -8.83 -8.08 -5.59
N ARG A 98 -9.32 -8.80 -4.58
CA ARG A 98 -10.71 -9.29 -4.55
C ARG A 98 -11.72 -8.16 -4.50
N SER A 99 -11.47 -7.14 -3.68
CA SER A 99 -12.31 -5.95 -3.60
C SER A 99 -12.42 -5.25 -4.96
N LEU A 100 -11.30 -5.04 -5.64
CA LEU A 100 -11.28 -4.43 -6.99
C LEU A 100 -12.11 -5.23 -8.00
N ARG A 101 -12.07 -6.56 -7.93
CA ARG A 101 -12.87 -7.42 -8.82
C ARG A 101 -14.36 -7.34 -8.51
N GLN A 102 -14.75 -7.26 -7.24
CA GLN A 102 -16.15 -7.14 -6.83
C GLN A 102 -16.73 -5.77 -7.19
N SER A 103 -15.96 -4.69 -7.08
CA SER A 103 -16.38 -3.36 -7.50
C SER A 103 -16.80 -3.33 -8.98
N ASN A 104 -16.14 -4.12 -9.83
CA ASN A 104 -16.49 -4.24 -11.25
C ASN A 104 -17.71 -5.14 -11.54
N VAL A 105 -18.12 -6.00 -10.60
CA VAL A 105 -19.28 -6.89 -10.75
C VAL A 105 -20.58 -6.21 -10.27
N ASN A 106 -20.49 -5.15 -9.46
CA ASN A 106 -21.66 -4.52 -8.85
C ASN A 106 -22.25 -3.33 -9.65
N SER A 107 -21.79 -3.07 -10.87
CA SER A 107 -22.37 -2.05 -11.78
C SER A 107 -23.57 -2.54 -12.60
N HIS A 108 -24.24 -3.63 -12.19
CA HIS A 108 -25.40 -4.21 -12.88
C HIS A 108 -26.58 -4.52 -11.94
N ASN A 109 -26.83 -3.68 -10.93
CA ASN A 109 -28.15 -3.71 -10.28
C ASN A 109 -28.52 -2.36 -9.64
N LYS A 110 -28.99 -1.41 -10.47
CA LYS A 110 -30.01 -0.45 -10.05
C LYS A 110 -30.84 0.01 -11.24
#